data_AF-A0A3S3M932-F1
#
_entry.id   AF-A0A3S3M932-F1
#
_cell.length_a   1.000
_cell.length_b   1.000
_cell.length_c   1.000
_cell.angle_alpha   90.00
_cell.angle_beta   90.00
_cell.angle_gamma   90.00
#
_symmetry.space_group_name_H-M   'P 1'
#
loop_
_entity.id
_entity.type
_entity.pdbx_description
1 polymer ?
#
loop_
_entity_poly.entity_id
_entity_poly.type
_entity_poly.pdbx_seq_one_letter_code
_entity_poly.pdbx_strand_id
1 'polypeptide(L)'
;MSYSDFLRSREGRIKASPIGKIVRAAGGVSAMAIAGQLTLVATIPILARLYSPADFGVFTIYLSTVNILGAAAALRFEPSLYGVKETEQTYVTVKLIILAVMTTGILAFAVGQILLNFAPAQLRHLFWLVPIGMSGAALVETMNCWALRAGLLRDFALGRLILPATMALLQLVFGLAHLGGETMVHAHVLSQFIFLAFLGFRILDWDDLRGIYRASWRSALAKAAREYKFPLFDIPATLGSYAINNLPAILVGSFFGPAFAGYLGVATRLVTGPIVLIATPLSNVFVAEANKSSDRRHMLGVARGLLILVTGLAALPILALGLAAPYLVVPLLGETWIPTSHIMTALAFMGAVQALSTPLSEVPALLRRQEVRLVIDTARMVLVFGPLLAGAKAGWKPIDVIYLMAVGGMAGFAIRTAASLYLLKRDIEPAQATLSSPYPIARKQHDEAPVE
;
A
#
# COMPACT_ATOMS: atom_id res chain seq x y z
N MET A 1 -53.45 -30.33 4.42
CA MET A 1 -52.45 -29.29 4.10
C MET A 1 -51.08 -29.93 4.33
N SER A 2 -50.39 -30.32 3.26
CA SER A 2 -49.17 -31.13 3.33
C SER A 2 -47.96 -30.24 3.68
N TYR A 3 -47.03 -30.78 4.47
CA TYR A 3 -45.74 -30.17 4.85
C TYR A 3 -44.91 -29.72 3.63
N SER A 4 -45.22 -30.25 2.44
CA SER A 4 -44.65 -29.84 1.15
C SER A 4 -45.04 -28.43 0.71
N ASP A 5 -46.20 -27.91 1.12
CA ASP A 5 -46.67 -26.58 0.72
C ASP A 5 -46.05 -25.45 1.57
N PHE A 6 -45.62 -25.77 2.79
CA PHE A 6 -44.91 -24.82 3.65
C PHE A 6 -43.48 -24.55 3.14
N LEU A 7 -42.83 -25.55 2.55
CA LEU A 7 -41.47 -25.43 2.02
C LEU A 7 -41.39 -24.72 0.66
N ARG A 8 -42.45 -24.73 -0.14
CA ARG A 8 -42.51 -23.98 -1.41
C ARG A 8 -42.67 -22.47 -1.23
N SER A 9 -43.13 -22.01 -0.06
CA SER A 9 -43.26 -20.57 0.23
C SER A 9 -41.92 -19.86 0.53
N ARG A 10 -40.83 -20.60 0.70
CA ARG A 10 -39.51 -20.05 1.07
C ARG A 10 -38.49 -19.95 -0.07
N GLU A 11 -38.86 -20.33 -1.29
CA GLU A 11 -37.99 -20.21 -2.49
C GLU A 11 -38.07 -18.84 -3.19
N GLY A 12 -38.78 -17.88 -2.61
CA GLY A 12 -38.83 -16.48 -3.07
C GLY A 12 -37.70 -15.59 -2.53
N ARG A 13 -36.56 -16.13 -2.09
CA ARG A 13 -35.39 -15.29 -1.79
C ARG A 13 -34.77 -14.86 -3.10
N ILE A 14 -35.10 -13.63 -3.52
CA ILE A 14 -34.39 -12.84 -4.52
C ILE A 14 -32.91 -13.21 -4.44
N LYS A 15 -32.42 -13.99 -5.41
CA LYS A 15 -30.99 -14.32 -5.51
C LYS A 15 -30.29 -12.99 -5.68
N ALA A 16 -29.69 -12.49 -4.60
CA ALA A 16 -28.90 -11.26 -4.63
C ALA A 16 -27.97 -11.36 -5.83
N SER A 17 -28.04 -10.36 -6.72
CA SER A 17 -27.28 -10.40 -7.96
C SER A 17 -25.80 -10.65 -7.65
N PRO A 18 -25.06 -11.38 -8.50
CA PRO A 18 -23.62 -11.62 -8.30
C PRO A 18 -22.85 -10.32 -8.00
N ILE A 19 -23.30 -9.21 -8.60
CA ILE A 19 -22.78 -7.86 -8.41
C ILE A 19 -23.04 -7.37 -6.97
N GLY A 20 -24.25 -7.56 -6.43
CA GLY A 20 -24.58 -7.18 -5.05
C GLY A 20 -23.74 -7.90 -3.99
N LYS A 21 -23.38 -9.17 -4.23
CA LYS A 21 -22.48 -9.93 -3.34
C LYS A 21 -21.05 -9.39 -3.38
N ILE A 22 -20.54 -9.06 -4.58
CA ILE A 22 -19.20 -8.51 -4.77
C ILE A 22 -19.08 -7.11 -4.16
N VAL A 23 -20.05 -6.24 -4.38
CA VAL A 23 -20.08 -4.88 -3.80
C VAL A 23 -20.13 -4.94 -2.28
N ARG A 24 -20.95 -5.82 -1.70
CA ARG A 24 -20.99 -6.00 -0.24
C ARG A 24 -19.68 -6.56 0.31
N ALA A 25 -19.03 -7.48 -0.39
CA ALA A 25 -17.74 -8.04 0.03
C ALA A 25 -16.62 -6.99 -0.05
N ALA A 26 -16.54 -6.21 -1.13
CA ALA A 26 -15.58 -5.11 -1.29
C ALA A 26 -15.81 -3.99 -0.26
N GLY A 27 -17.07 -3.67 0.04
CA GLY A 27 -17.44 -2.75 1.12
C GLY A 27 -17.01 -3.27 2.50
N GLY A 28 -17.18 -4.57 2.76
CA GLY A 28 -16.73 -5.21 4.00
C GLY A 28 -15.20 -5.18 4.19
N VAL A 29 -14.44 -5.46 3.13
CA VAL A 29 -12.96 -5.33 3.13
C VAL A 29 -12.54 -3.89 3.43
N SER A 30 -13.16 -2.93 2.75
CA SER A 30 -12.85 -1.50 2.93
C SER A 30 -13.17 -1.04 4.34
N ALA A 31 -14.32 -1.44 4.90
CA ALA A 31 -14.71 -1.12 6.28
C ALA A 31 -13.73 -1.70 7.32
N MET A 32 -13.28 -2.94 7.15
CA MET A 32 -12.31 -3.56 8.07
C MET A 32 -10.94 -2.88 8.00
N ALA A 33 -10.48 -2.53 6.79
CA ALA A 33 -9.25 -1.76 6.61
C ALA A 33 -9.35 -0.36 7.23
N ILE A 34 -10.53 0.29 7.09
CA ILE A 34 -10.82 1.57 7.71
C ILE A 34 -10.75 1.48 9.24
N ALA A 35 -11.41 0.49 9.82
CA ALA A 35 -11.39 0.25 11.25
C ALA A 35 -9.96 -0.01 11.76
N GLY A 36 -9.17 -0.83 11.04
CA GLY A 36 -7.77 -1.10 11.39
C GLY A 36 -6.91 0.16 11.41
N GLN A 37 -7.02 0.99 10.37
CA GLN A 37 -6.26 2.24 10.27
C GLN A 37 -6.71 3.27 11.33
N LEU A 38 -8.01 3.35 11.63
CA LEU A 38 -8.54 4.21 12.69
C LEU A 38 -8.03 3.77 14.07
N THR A 39 -7.98 2.47 14.34
CA THR A 39 -7.39 1.95 15.59
C THR A 39 -5.94 2.44 15.75
N LEU A 40 -5.12 2.32 14.70
CA LEU A 40 -3.73 2.79 14.75
C LEU A 40 -3.65 4.30 15.04
N VAL A 41 -4.43 5.11 14.33
CA VAL A 41 -4.42 6.57 14.48
C VAL A 41 -4.94 7.00 15.84
N ALA A 42 -6.04 6.41 16.30
CA ALA A 42 -6.69 6.72 17.58
C ALA A 42 -5.82 6.35 18.79
N THR A 43 -4.92 5.38 18.64
CA THR A 43 -4.00 4.95 19.69
C THR A 43 -2.78 5.86 19.80
N ILE A 44 -2.44 6.68 18.78
CA ILE A 44 -1.26 7.57 18.79
C ILE A 44 -1.23 8.53 19.99
N PRO A 45 -2.31 9.26 20.36
CA PRO A 45 -2.29 10.16 21.52
C PRO A 45 -1.90 9.47 22.83
N ILE A 46 -2.32 8.22 23.02
CA ILE A 46 -1.98 7.44 24.21
C ILE A 46 -0.53 6.97 24.13
N LEU A 47 -0.10 6.41 22.99
CA LEU A 47 1.28 5.95 22.80
C LEU A 47 2.29 7.09 22.91
N ALA A 48 1.96 8.29 22.42
CA ALA A 48 2.81 9.47 22.48
C ALA A 48 3.10 9.95 23.92
N ARG A 49 2.25 9.56 24.88
CA ARG A 49 2.47 9.80 26.32
C ARG A 49 3.24 8.67 27.00
N LEU A 50 3.25 7.46 26.43
CA LEU A 50 3.95 6.29 26.96
C LEU A 50 5.38 6.16 26.40
N TYR A 51 5.61 6.65 25.19
CA TYR A 51 6.88 6.50 24.47
C TYR A 51 7.47 7.84 24.09
N SER A 52 8.80 7.94 24.13
CA SER A 52 9.50 9.15 23.73
C SER A 52 9.53 9.30 22.20
N PRO A 53 9.77 10.52 21.68
CA PRO A 53 9.98 10.71 20.25
C PRO A 53 11.14 9.87 19.67
N ALA A 54 12.17 9.60 20.46
CA ALA A 54 13.29 8.76 20.02
C ALA A 54 12.87 7.30 19.84
N ASP A 55 12.01 6.76 20.72
CA ASP A 55 11.48 5.40 20.63
C ASP A 55 10.62 5.22 19.38
N PHE A 56 9.73 6.19 19.14
CA PHE A 56 8.96 6.27 17.89
C PHE A 56 9.87 6.38 16.67
N GLY A 57 11.00 7.07 16.80
CA GLY A 57 12.02 7.19 15.76
C GLY A 57 12.63 5.87 15.38
N VAL A 58 13.11 5.13 16.37
CA VAL A 58 13.67 3.78 16.19
C VAL A 58 12.63 2.87 15.53
N PHE A 59 11.39 2.87 16.04
CA PHE A 59 10.29 2.09 15.43
C PHE A 59 10.00 2.52 13.99
N THR A 60 10.03 3.81 13.69
CA THR A 60 9.75 4.33 12.33
C THR A 60 10.86 3.94 11.35
N ILE A 61 12.13 4.04 11.75
CA ILE A 61 13.26 3.61 10.90
C ILE A 61 13.21 2.09 10.67
N TYR A 62 12.97 1.32 11.74
CA TYR A 62 12.77 -0.13 11.66
C TYR A 62 11.64 -0.49 10.69
N LEU A 63 10.44 0.06 10.89
CA LEU A 63 9.26 -0.25 10.09
C LEU A 63 9.46 0.14 8.63
N SER A 64 10.12 1.28 8.38
CA SER A 64 10.46 1.73 7.03
C SER A 64 11.40 0.74 6.33
N THR A 65 12.39 0.21 7.05
CA THR A 65 13.32 -0.80 6.55
C THR A 65 12.59 -2.12 6.25
N VAL A 66 11.74 -2.57 7.18
CA VAL A 66 10.91 -3.78 7.00
C VAL A 66 9.95 -3.64 5.82
N ASN A 67 9.33 -2.47 5.62
CA ASN A 67 8.43 -2.23 4.50
C ASN A 67 9.16 -2.33 3.15
N ILE A 68 10.37 -1.77 3.04
CA ILE A 68 11.17 -1.83 1.81
C ILE A 68 11.61 -3.27 1.54
N LEU A 69 12.26 -3.92 2.52
CA LEU A 69 12.82 -5.25 2.34
C LEU A 69 11.74 -6.33 2.24
N GLY A 70 10.67 -6.21 3.03
CA GLY A 70 9.53 -7.12 3.04
C GLY A 70 8.82 -7.19 1.70
N ALA A 71 8.74 -6.07 0.97
CA ALA A 71 8.14 -6.04 -0.37
C ALA A 71 8.87 -6.91 -1.41
N ALA A 72 10.13 -7.28 -1.15
CA ALA A 72 10.94 -8.15 -2.00
C ALA A 72 11.31 -9.49 -1.33
N ALA A 73 10.88 -9.73 -0.09
CA ALA A 73 11.36 -10.88 0.69
C ALA A 73 10.93 -12.23 0.08
N ALA A 74 9.71 -12.33 -0.47
CA ALA A 74 9.31 -13.53 -1.22
C ALA A 74 9.62 -13.47 -2.72
N LEU A 75 10.53 -12.58 -3.13
CA LEU A 75 10.95 -12.37 -4.52
C LEU A 75 9.78 -12.11 -5.48
N ARG A 76 8.68 -11.54 -4.97
CA ARG A 76 7.46 -11.25 -5.73
C ARG A 76 6.79 -12.51 -6.28
N PHE A 77 6.98 -13.68 -5.67
CA PHE A 77 6.23 -14.88 -6.04
C PHE A 77 4.82 -14.92 -5.44
N GLU A 78 4.48 -14.07 -4.46
CA GLU A 78 3.17 -14.02 -3.80
C GLU A 78 2.02 -13.75 -4.79
N PRO A 79 2.09 -12.75 -5.69
CA PRO A 79 1.03 -12.49 -6.67
C PRO A 79 0.82 -13.64 -7.67
N SER A 80 1.81 -14.50 -7.88
CA SER A 80 1.67 -15.66 -8.76
C SER A 80 0.58 -16.63 -8.27
N LEU A 81 0.26 -16.62 -6.97
CA LEU A 81 -0.81 -17.45 -6.38
C LEU A 81 -2.18 -17.19 -7.02
N TYR A 82 -2.46 -15.97 -7.50
CA TYR A 82 -3.75 -15.66 -8.14
C TYR A 82 -3.98 -16.45 -9.44
N GLY A 83 -2.92 -16.78 -10.16
CA GLY A 83 -3.00 -17.50 -11.44
C GLY A 83 -3.05 -19.01 -11.32
N VAL A 84 -2.76 -19.57 -10.13
CA VAL A 84 -2.60 -21.01 -9.95
C VAL A 84 -3.94 -21.67 -9.60
N LYS A 85 -4.52 -22.40 -10.55
CA LYS A 85 -5.81 -23.09 -10.38
C LYS A 85 -5.67 -24.41 -9.62
N GLU A 86 -4.61 -25.16 -9.85
CA GLU A 86 -4.39 -26.48 -9.25
C GLU A 86 -3.84 -26.37 -7.81
N THR A 87 -4.39 -27.17 -6.90
CA THR A 87 -3.99 -27.17 -5.48
C THR A 87 -2.54 -27.62 -5.30
N GLU A 88 -2.09 -28.67 -6.01
CA GLU A 88 -0.69 -29.14 -6.03
C GLU A 88 0.29 -28.03 -6.42
N GLN A 89 -0.01 -27.30 -7.49
CA GLN A 89 0.82 -26.17 -7.93
C GLN A 89 0.81 -25.03 -6.91
N THR A 90 -0.28 -24.86 -6.16
CA THR A 90 -0.38 -23.86 -5.10
C THR A 90 0.58 -24.20 -3.95
N TYR A 91 0.63 -25.46 -3.54
CA TYR A 91 1.59 -25.96 -2.54
C TYR A 91 3.05 -25.75 -2.98
N VAL A 92 3.35 -26.06 -4.25
CA VAL A 92 4.69 -25.82 -4.82
C VAL A 92 5.03 -24.32 -4.80
N THR A 93 4.07 -23.45 -5.07
CA THR A 93 4.26 -21.99 -5.07
C THR A 93 4.50 -21.46 -3.66
N VAL A 94 3.71 -21.89 -2.68
CA VAL A 94 3.92 -21.50 -1.27
C VAL A 94 5.26 -22.02 -0.76
N LYS A 95 5.66 -23.23 -1.13
CA LYS A 95 6.99 -23.75 -0.79
C LYS A 95 8.12 -22.92 -1.40
N LEU A 96 7.96 -22.45 -2.64
CA LEU A 96 8.90 -21.53 -3.29
C LEU A 96 8.98 -20.20 -2.54
N ILE A 97 7.84 -19.62 -2.16
CA ILE A 97 7.77 -18.38 -1.38
C ILE A 97 8.49 -18.56 -0.04
N ILE A 98 8.24 -19.65 0.69
CA ILE A 98 8.92 -19.94 1.97
C ILE A 98 10.44 -20.04 1.77
N LEU A 99 10.89 -20.74 0.72
CA LEU A 99 12.31 -20.83 0.39
C LEU A 99 12.90 -19.45 0.06
N ALA A 100 12.18 -18.63 -0.71
CA ALA A 100 12.59 -17.27 -1.05
C ALA A 100 12.73 -16.40 0.19
N VAL A 101 11.73 -16.42 1.10
CA VAL A 101 11.74 -15.69 2.37
C VAL A 101 12.89 -16.13 3.28
N MET A 102 13.14 -17.44 3.39
CA MET A 102 14.28 -17.95 4.17
C MET A 102 15.62 -17.50 3.56
N THR A 103 15.74 -17.58 2.23
CA THR A 103 16.98 -17.18 1.53
C THR A 103 17.24 -15.68 1.65
N THR A 104 16.23 -14.84 1.39
CA THR A 104 16.34 -13.39 1.49
C THR A 104 16.50 -12.94 2.93
N GLY A 105 15.87 -13.62 3.89
CA GLY A 105 16.06 -13.38 5.33
C GLY A 105 17.48 -13.67 5.80
N ILE A 106 18.06 -14.81 5.40
CA ILE A 106 19.47 -15.13 5.70
C ILE A 106 20.41 -14.10 5.06
N LEU A 107 20.16 -13.73 3.80
CA LEU A 107 20.95 -12.71 3.10
C LEU A 107 20.85 -11.36 3.79
N ALA A 108 19.64 -10.93 4.18
CA ALA A 108 19.42 -9.68 4.90
C ALA A 108 20.11 -9.69 6.27
N PHE A 109 20.11 -10.82 6.97
CA PHE A 109 20.86 -10.98 8.21
C PHE A 109 22.37 -10.85 7.98
N ALA A 110 22.93 -11.55 6.98
CA ALA A 110 24.35 -11.50 6.66
C ALA A 110 24.80 -10.09 6.22
N VAL A 111 24.04 -9.44 5.35
CA VAL A 111 24.30 -8.05 4.93
C VAL A 111 24.15 -7.10 6.12
N GLY A 112 23.12 -7.29 6.96
CA GLY A 112 22.91 -6.51 8.18
C GLY A 112 24.09 -6.59 9.14
N GLN A 113 24.71 -7.76 9.30
CA GLN A 113 25.93 -7.94 10.10
C GLN A 113 27.10 -7.13 9.56
N ILE A 114 27.32 -7.13 8.24
CA ILE A 114 28.40 -6.36 7.60
C ILE A 114 28.14 -4.86 7.77
N LEU A 115 26.89 -4.44 7.63
CA LEU A 115 26.49 -3.02 7.71
C LEU A 115 26.33 -2.51 9.14
N LEU A 116 26.38 -3.39 10.16
CA LEU A 116 26.15 -3.03 11.56
C LEU A 116 27.12 -1.95 12.06
N ASN A 117 28.35 -1.97 11.53
CA ASN A 117 29.39 -0.99 11.85
C ASN A 117 29.03 0.43 11.36
N PHE A 118 28.26 0.52 10.28
CA PHE A 118 27.78 1.79 9.71
C PHE A 118 26.39 2.19 10.24
N ALA A 119 25.71 1.29 10.95
CA ALA A 119 24.39 1.55 11.50
C ALA A 119 24.47 2.47 12.75
N PRO A 120 23.48 3.37 12.92
CA PRO A 120 23.31 4.13 14.16
C PRO A 120 23.29 3.20 15.38
N ALA A 121 23.94 3.61 16.47
CA ALA A 121 24.09 2.79 17.68
C ALA A 121 22.75 2.25 18.21
N GLN A 122 21.68 3.04 18.09
CA GLN A 122 20.32 2.71 18.52
C GLN A 122 19.63 1.64 17.67
N LEU A 123 20.15 1.29 16.49
CA LEU A 123 19.60 0.22 15.66
C LEU A 123 20.40 -1.07 15.77
N ARG A 124 21.58 -1.03 16.40
CA ARG A 124 22.49 -2.17 16.45
C ARG A 124 21.95 -3.36 17.23
N HIS A 125 21.09 -3.14 18.23
CA HIS A 125 20.47 -4.23 19.00
C HIS A 125 19.20 -4.78 18.34
N LEU A 126 18.60 -4.06 17.38
CA LEU A 126 17.37 -4.45 16.67
C LEU A 126 17.62 -5.01 15.28
N PHE A 127 18.87 -5.02 14.80
CA PHE A 127 19.18 -5.43 13.43
C PHE A 127 18.66 -6.84 13.10
N TRP A 128 18.69 -7.77 14.06
CA TRP A 128 18.23 -9.15 13.89
C TRP A 128 16.69 -9.25 13.79
N LEU A 129 15.95 -8.27 14.28
CA LEU A 129 14.48 -8.19 14.13
C LEU A 129 14.07 -7.73 12.74
N VAL A 130 14.97 -7.12 11.95
CA VAL A 130 14.67 -6.68 10.58
C VAL A 130 14.42 -7.88 9.65
N PRO A 131 15.32 -8.89 9.56
CA PRO A 131 15.07 -10.13 8.82
C PRO A 131 13.77 -10.84 9.25
N ILE A 132 13.47 -10.86 10.55
CA ILE A 132 12.25 -11.48 11.08
C ILE A 132 11.01 -10.70 10.62
N GLY A 133 11.03 -9.37 10.77
CA GLY A 133 9.92 -8.50 10.38
C GLY A 133 9.66 -8.50 8.87
N MET A 134 10.70 -8.50 8.03
CA MET A 134 10.53 -8.59 6.58
C MET A 134 9.99 -9.95 6.15
N SER A 135 10.43 -11.02 6.82
CA SER A 135 9.95 -12.37 6.56
C SER A 135 8.48 -12.52 6.95
N GLY A 136 8.12 -12.02 8.14
CA GLY A 136 6.74 -11.99 8.60
C GLY A 136 5.84 -11.15 7.69
N ALA A 137 6.31 -10.00 7.20
CA ALA A 137 5.57 -9.19 6.23
C ALA A 137 5.29 -9.92 4.90
N ALA A 138 6.27 -10.63 4.35
CA ALA A 138 6.07 -11.43 3.14
C ALA A 138 5.15 -12.64 3.36
N LEU A 139 5.24 -13.30 4.51
CA LEU A 139 4.32 -14.39 4.86
C LEU A 139 2.89 -13.87 5.07
N VAL A 140 2.72 -12.69 5.69
CA VAL A 140 1.42 -12.01 5.83
C VAL A 140 0.82 -11.78 4.44
N GLU A 141 1.61 -11.25 3.50
CA GLU A 141 1.13 -11.03 2.13
C GLU A 141 0.83 -12.34 1.39
N THR A 142 1.63 -13.38 1.62
CA THR A 142 1.36 -14.73 1.08
C THR A 142 0.01 -15.26 1.55
N MET A 143 -0.31 -15.12 2.83
CA MET A 143 -1.61 -15.54 3.39
C MET A 143 -2.76 -14.68 2.84
N ASN A 144 -2.54 -13.38 2.63
CA ASN A 144 -3.51 -12.52 1.95
C ASN A 144 -3.78 -12.98 0.51
N CYS A 145 -2.73 -13.28 -0.26
CA CYS A 145 -2.85 -13.81 -1.62
C CYS A 145 -3.57 -15.16 -1.65
N TRP A 146 -3.28 -16.05 -0.69
CA TRP A 146 -4.00 -17.32 -0.54
C TRP A 146 -5.48 -17.12 -0.24
N ALA A 147 -5.82 -16.26 0.74
CA ALA A 147 -7.21 -15.97 1.10
C ALA A 147 -8.00 -15.43 -0.10
N LEU A 148 -7.41 -14.51 -0.86
CA LEU A 148 -8.00 -13.96 -2.08
C LEU A 148 -8.17 -15.03 -3.17
N ARG A 149 -7.16 -15.89 -3.39
CA ARG A 149 -7.23 -17.02 -4.32
C ARG A 149 -8.36 -17.98 -3.95
N ALA A 150 -8.50 -18.32 -2.68
CA ALA A 150 -9.54 -19.21 -2.16
C ALA A 150 -10.94 -18.55 -2.11
N GLY A 151 -11.08 -17.27 -2.50
CA GLY A 151 -12.35 -16.55 -2.44
C GLY A 151 -12.80 -16.18 -1.02
N LEU A 152 -11.91 -16.32 -0.03
CA LEU A 152 -12.15 -16.06 1.40
C LEU A 152 -12.04 -14.56 1.72
N LEU A 153 -12.87 -13.76 1.05
CA LEU A 153 -12.85 -12.29 1.15
C LEU A 153 -13.09 -11.78 2.57
N ARG A 154 -13.87 -12.51 3.38
CA ARG A 154 -14.11 -12.16 4.78
C ARG A 154 -12.83 -12.29 5.62
N ASP A 155 -12.04 -13.32 5.38
CA ASP A 155 -10.83 -13.60 6.16
C ASP A 155 -9.70 -12.66 5.74
N PHE A 156 -9.62 -12.35 4.44
CA PHE A 156 -8.80 -11.24 3.93
C PHE A 156 -9.20 -9.89 4.56
N ALA A 157 -10.50 -9.60 4.68
CA ALA A 157 -10.99 -8.39 5.33
C ALA A 157 -10.60 -8.33 6.82
N LEU A 158 -10.84 -9.41 7.57
CA LEU A 158 -10.45 -9.51 8.98
C LEU A 158 -8.96 -9.27 9.17
N GLY A 159 -8.14 -9.76 8.24
CA GLY A 159 -6.71 -9.52 8.24
C GLY A 159 -6.31 -8.04 8.24
N ARG A 160 -7.05 -7.20 7.52
CA ARG A 160 -6.84 -5.74 7.45
C ARG A 160 -7.18 -5.01 8.76
N LEU A 161 -7.92 -5.66 9.67
CA LEU A 161 -8.22 -5.16 11.02
C LEU A 161 -7.28 -5.76 12.07
N ILE A 162 -7.08 -7.08 12.04
CA ILE A 162 -6.39 -7.82 13.10
C ILE A 162 -4.92 -7.40 13.21
N LEU A 163 -4.20 -7.31 12.09
CA LEU A 163 -2.78 -6.93 12.12
C LEU A 163 -2.56 -5.53 12.75
N PRO A 164 -3.21 -4.44 12.29
CA PRO A 164 -3.04 -3.13 12.91
C PRO A 164 -3.61 -3.04 14.33
N ALA A 165 -4.74 -3.70 14.62
CA ALA A 165 -5.35 -3.67 15.95
C ALA A 165 -4.50 -4.41 16.99
N THR A 166 -3.97 -5.58 16.66
CA THR A 166 -3.08 -6.33 17.56
C THR A 166 -1.76 -5.60 17.76
N MET A 167 -1.20 -4.97 16.73
CA MET A 167 -0.02 -4.12 16.88
C MET A 167 -0.28 -2.95 17.85
N ALA A 168 -1.37 -2.21 17.66
CA ALA A 168 -1.75 -1.09 18.52
C ALA A 168 -1.98 -1.55 19.97
N LEU A 169 -2.69 -2.66 20.16
CA LEU A 169 -2.96 -3.23 21.48
C LEU A 169 -1.67 -3.66 22.19
N LEU A 170 -0.76 -4.36 21.49
CA LEU A 170 0.51 -4.77 22.07
C LEU A 170 1.40 -3.58 22.41
N GLN A 171 1.45 -2.55 21.56
CA GLN A 171 2.18 -1.31 21.85
C GLN A 171 1.60 -0.60 23.09
N LEU A 172 0.28 -0.58 23.26
CA LEU A 172 -0.35 -0.05 24.47
C LEU A 172 0.01 -0.87 25.71
N VAL A 173 -0.12 -2.20 25.64
CA VAL A 173 0.18 -3.09 26.77
C VAL A 173 1.64 -2.97 27.19
N PHE A 174 2.58 -2.97 26.24
CA PHE A 174 4.00 -2.85 26.55
C PHE A 174 4.39 -1.45 27.05
N GLY A 175 3.75 -0.40 26.52
CA GLY A 175 3.92 0.97 27.00
C GLY A 175 3.42 1.15 28.42
N LEU A 176 2.22 0.62 28.74
CA LEU A 176 1.66 0.64 30.10
C LEU A 176 2.48 -0.19 31.09
N ALA A 177 3.10 -1.28 30.62
CA ALA A 177 4.02 -2.09 31.41
C ALA A 177 5.43 -1.48 31.52
N HIS A 178 5.68 -0.32 30.92
CA HIS A 178 6.96 0.40 30.96
C HIS A 178 8.17 -0.45 30.51
N LEU A 179 7.97 -1.33 29.54
CA LEU A 179 9.00 -2.29 29.09
C LEU A 179 10.09 -1.66 28.19
N GLY A 180 10.07 -0.33 27.99
CA GLY A 180 11.02 0.41 27.16
C GLY A 180 10.60 0.58 25.69
N GLY A 181 11.23 1.52 24.98
CA GLY A 181 10.86 1.92 23.61
C GLY A 181 11.00 0.84 22.54
N GLU A 182 11.97 -0.04 22.71
CA GLU A 182 12.23 -1.17 21.81
C GLU A 182 11.03 -2.11 21.69
N THR A 183 10.15 -2.13 22.70
CA THR A 183 8.94 -2.96 22.69
C THR A 183 7.97 -2.61 21.58
N MET A 184 8.03 -1.39 21.01
CA MET A 184 7.22 -1.04 19.84
C MET A 184 7.55 -1.92 18.63
N VAL A 185 8.83 -2.28 18.47
CA VAL A 185 9.33 -3.17 17.42
C VAL A 185 8.88 -4.60 17.69
N HIS A 186 9.02 -5.06 18.94
CA HIS A 186 8.55 -6.38 19.36
C HIS A 186 7.04 -6.54 19.17
N ALA A 187 6.25 -5.51 19.47
CA ALA A 187 4.81 -5.49 19.23
C ALA A 187 4.45 -5.64 17.75
N HIS A 188 5.21 -5.01 16.84
CA HIS A 188 5.02 -5.20 15.41
C HIS A 188 5.31 -6.65 14.98
N VAL A 189 6.46 -7.18 15.37
CA VAL A 189 6.84 -8.57 15.06
C VAL A 189 5.82 -9.56 15.61
N LEU A 190 5.43 -9.42 16.88
CA LEU A 190 4.45 -10.27 17.52
C LEU A 190 3.06 -10.16 16.86
N SER A 191 2.65 -8.96 16.42
CA SER A 191 1.39 -8.78 15.69
C SER A 191 1.36 -9.56 14.37
N GLN A 192 2.49 -9.65 13.65
CA GLN A 192 2.61 -10.46 12.44
C GLN A 192 2.44 -11.95 12.77
N PHE A 193 3.08 -12.44 13.84
CA PHE A 193 2.91 -13.84 14.29
C PHE A 193 1.48 -14.15 14.71
N ILE A 194 0.83 -13.25 15.45
CA ILE A 194 -0.58 -13.41 15.85
C ILE A 194 -1.47 -13.46 14.60
N PHE A 195 -1.24 -12.58 13.62
CA PHE A 195 -1.96 -12.60 12.35
C PHE A 195 -1.75 -13.93 11.62
N LEU A 196 -0.50 -14.39 11.48
CA LEU A 196 -0.18 -15.63 10.76
C LEU A 196 -0.80 -16.85 11.44
N ALA A 197 -0.77 -16.91 12.78
CA ALA A 197 -1.44 -17.95 13.53
C ALA A 197 -2.96 -17.88 13.34
N PHE A 198 -3.57 -16.71 13.55
CA PHE A 198 -5.02 -16.52 13.42
C PHE A 198 -5.53 -16.91 12.04
N LEU A 199 -4.89 -16.40 10.98
CA LEU A 199 -5.33 -16.65 9.62
C LEU A 199 -4.97 -18.07 9.17
N GLY A 200 -3.81 -18.57 9.58
CA GLY A 200 -3.38 -19.95 9.34
C GLY A 200 -4.36 -20.97 9.90
N PHE A 201 -4.77 -20.86 11.17
CA PHE A 201 -5.76 -21.78 11.78
C PHE A 201 -7.15 -21.70 11.16
N ARG A 202 -7.46 -20.59 10.48
CA ARG A 202 -8.79 -20.33 9.93
C ARG A 202 -8.91 -20.69 8.45
N ILE A 203 -7.79 -20.66 7.73
CA ILE A 203 -7.75 -20.86 6.27
C ILE A 203 -7.07 -22.16 5.86
N LEU A 204 -6.05 -22.61 6.59
CA LEU A 204 -5.25 -23.77 6.21
C LEU A 204 -5.68 -24.99 7.00
N ASP A 205 -6.00 -26.07 6.29
CA ASP A 205 -6.26 -27.37 6.90
C ASP A 205 -4.95 -28.16 7.03
N TRP A 206 -4.99 -29.23 7.85
CA TRP A 206 -3.84 -30.09 8.06
C TRP A 206 -3.34 -30.75 6.76
N ASP A 207 -4.25 -31.00 5.81
CA ASP A 207 -3.90 -31.54 4.51
C ASP A 207 -3.20 -30.51 3.61
N ASP A 208 -3.54 -29.22 3.72
CA ASP A 208 -2.80 -28.15 3.03
C ASP A 208 -1.37 -28.06 3.54
N LEU A 209 -1.17 -28.11 4.87
CA LEU A 209 0.15 -28.09 5.49
C LEU A 209 0.98 -29.31 5.06
N ARG A 210 0.38 -30.50 5.03
CA ARG A 210 1.02 -31.71 4.52
C ARG A 210 1.35 -31.60 3.04
N GLY A 211 0.47 -31.00 2.24
CA GLY A 211 0.67 -30.75 0.82
C GLY A 211 1.86 -29.83 0.56
N ILE A 212 1.94 -28.69 1.27
CA ILE A 212 3.07 -27.76 1.22
C ILE A 212 4.37 -28.45 1.63
N TYR A 213 4.34 -29.23 2.71
CA TYR A 213 5.52 -29.97 3.17
C TYR A 213 6.01 -31.00 2.13
N ARG A 214 5.09 -31.80 1.58
CA ARG A 214 5.37 -32.85 0.59
C ARG A 214 5.74 -32.33 -0.80
N ALA A 215 5.33 -31.11 -1.15
CA ALA A 215 5.64 -30.52 -2.44
C ALA A 215 7.15 -30.59 -2.73
N SER A 216 7.54 -31.00 -3.94
CA SER A 216 8.97 -31.20 -4.25
C SER A 216 9.71 -29.87 -4.35
N TRP A 217 10.85 -29.77 -3.66
CA TRP A 217 11.75 -28.60 -3.78
C TRP A 217 12.28 -28.44 -5.22
N ARG A 218 12.46 -29.55 -5.95
CA ARG A 218 12.85 -29.52 -7.37
C ARG A 218 11.77 -28.86 -8.23
N SER A 219 10.49 -29.14 -7.94
CA SER A 219 9.37 -28.51 -8.65
C SER A 219 9.27 -27.01 -8.35
N ALA A 220 9.55 -26.62 -7.10
CA ALA A 220 9.61 -25.21 -6.69
C ALA A 220 10.74 -24.46 -7.42
N LEU A 221 11.94 -25.03 -7.46
CA LEU A 221 13.07 -24.45 -8.20
C LEU A 221 12.84 -24.43 -9.71
N ALA A 222 12.24 -25.48 -10.27
CA ALA A 222 11.87 -25.50 -11.69
C ALA A 222 10.83 -24.42 -12.02
N LYS A 223 9.88 -24.16 -11.11
CA LYS A 223 8.94 -23.04 -11.25
C LYS A 223 9.67 -21.70 -11.20
N ALA A 224 10.57 -21.49 -10.24
CA ALA A 224 11.39 -20.29 -10.15
C ALA A 224 12.21 -20.06 -11.44
N ALA A 225 12.81 -21.12 -11.99
CA ALA A 225 13.58 -21.07 -13.23
C ALA A 225 12.71 -20.77 -14.46
N ARG A 226 11.42 -21.14 -14.47
CA ARG A 226 10.48 -20.76 -15.54
C ARG A 226 10.00 -19.32 -15.40
N GLU A 227 9.81 -18.85 -14.17
CA GLU A 227 9.22 -17.55 -13.87
C GLU A 227 10.27 -16.47 -13.54
N TYR A 228 11.57 -16.74 -13.71
CA TYR A 228 12.67 -15.86 -13.28
C TYR A 228 12.59 -14.42 -13.82
N LYS A 229 11.98 -14.23 -15.00
CA LYS A 229 11.82 -12.91 -15.61
C LYS A 229 10.90 -12.03 -14.77
N PHE A 230 9.88 -12.60 -14.13
CA PHE A 230 8.90 -11.83 -13.38
C PHE A 230 9.53 -11.12 -12.16
N PRO A 231 10.24 -11.81 -11.25
CA PRO A 231 10.99 -11.15 -10.17
C PRO A 231 12.03 -10.14 -10.68
N LEU A 232 12.73 -10.44 -11.77
CA LEU A 232 13.81 -9.58 -12.30
C LEU A 232 13.32 -8.18 -12.67
N PHE A 233 12.10 -8.06 -13.20
CA PHE A 233 11.51 -6.78 -13.58
C PHE A 233 10.63 -6.17 -12.48
N ASP A 234 9.92 -6.99 -11.70
CA ASP A 234 8.96 -6.49 -10.70
C ASP A 234 9.64 -6.05 -9.39
N ILE A 235 10.74 -6.71 -8.98
CA ILE A 235 11.46 -6.36 -7.75
C ILE A 235 12.02 -4.93 -7.80
N PRO A 236 12.79 -4.50 -8.83
CA PRO A 236 13.33 -3.14 -8.86
C PRO A 236 12.23 -2.06 -8.84
N ALA A 237 11.15 -2.28 -9.58
CA ALA A 237 10.00 -1.37 -9.61
C ALA A 237 9.29 -1.28 -8.25
N THR A 238 9.09 -2.44 -7.60
CA THR A 238 8.48 -2.51 -6.27
C THR A 238 9.37 -1.86 -5.22
N LEU A 239 10.66 -2.23 -5.17
CA LEU A 239 11.63 -1.63 -4.25
C LEU A 239 11.73 -0.12 -4.43
N GLY A 240 11.78 0.39 -5.66
CA GLY A 240 11.76 1.82 -5.94
C GLY A 240 10.50 2.51 -5.39
N SER A 241 9.33 1.89 -5.60
CA SER A 241 8.04 2.41 -5.10
C SER A 241 7.97 2.46 -3.57
N TYR A 242 8.47 1.43 -2.89
CA TYR A 242 8.52 1.39 -1.42
C TYR A 242 9.60 2.33 -0.87
N ALA A 243 10.75 2.42 -1.53
CA ALA A 243 11.84 3.32 -1.15
C ALA A 243 11.40 4.78 -1.18
N ILE A 244 10.71 5.23 -2.23
CA ILE A 244 10.21 6.62 -2.33
C ILE A 244 9.37 7.02 -1.11
N ASN A 245 8.58 6.10 -0.54
CA ASN A 245 7.68 6.41 0.58
C ASN A 245 8.29 6.14 1.97
N ASN A 246 9.25 5.23 2.10
CA ASN A 246 9.78 4.79 3.40
C ASN A 246 11.22 5.29 3.66
N LEU A 247 12.03 5.45 2.61
CA LEU A 247 13.42 5.91 2.74
C LEU A 247 13.55 7.31 3.36
N PRO A 248 12.63 8.29 3.13
CA PRO A 248 12.72 9.58 3.80
C PRO A 248 12.80 9.47 5.32
N ALA A 249 12.04 8.57 5.94
CA ALA A 249 12.07 8.40 7.39
C ALA A 249 13.41 7.82 7.89
N ILE A 250 14.01 6.90 7.13
CA ILE A 250 15.35 6.37 7.42
C ILE A 250 16.38 7.49 7.33
N LEU A 251 16.38 8.27 6.23
CA LEU A 251 17.35 9.33 6.02
C LEU A 251 17.21 10.47 7.03
N VAL A 252 15.99 10.88 7.39
CA VAL A 252 15.76 11.86 8.46
C VAL A 252 16.31 11.36 9.78
N GLY A 253 16.09 10.09 10.11
CA GLY A 253 16.65 9.47 11.32
C GLY A 253 18.18 9.43 11.33
N SER A 254 18.78 9.09 10.20
CA SER A 254 20.24 9.02 10.05
C SER A 254 20.91 10.39 10.08
N PHE A 255 20.32 11.42 9.47
CA PHE A 255 20.92 12.76 9.36
C PHE A 255 20.59 13.68 10.54
N PHE A 256 19.38 13.60 11.08
CA PHE A 256 18.89 14.54 12.09
C PHE A 256 18.61 13.87 13.44
N GLY A 257 18.86 12.56 13.55
CA GLY A 257 18.70 11.78 14.77
C GLY A 257 17.33 11.10 14.92
N PRO A 258 17.22 10.13 15.85
CA PRO A 258 16.03 9.28 15.98
C PRO A 258 14.77 10.09 16.33
N ALA A 259 14.87 11.11 17.18
CA ALA A 259 13.70 11.94 17.54
C ALA A 259 13.02 12.57 16.32
N PHE A 260 13.78 13.06 15.34
CA PHE A 260 13.22 13.63 14.10
C PHE A 260 12.54 12.57 13.22
N ALA A 261 13.07 11.34 13.18
CA ALA A 261 12.35 10.23 12.54
C ALA A 261 11.04 9.91 13.27
N GLY A 262 11.00 10.06 14.60
CA GLY A 262 9.80 9.85 15.40
C GLY A 262 8.73 10.91 15.13
N TYR A 263 9.11 12.19 15.15
CA TYR A 263 8.22 13.29 14.78
C TYR A 263 7.68 13.12 13.36
N LEU A 264 8.55 12.79 12.39
CA LEU A 264 8.14 12.53 11.02
C LEU A 264 7.21 11.31 10.91
N GLY A 265 7.52 10.23 11.62
CA GLY A 265 6.72 9.00 11.62
C GLY A 265 5.31 9.20 12.16
N VAL A 266 5.18 9.92 13.28
CA VAL A 266 3.87 10.28 13.85
C VAL A 266 3.11 11.22 12.93
N ALA A 267 3.75 12.29 12.45
CA ALA A 267 3.13 13.23 11.51
C ALA A 267 2.63 12.53 10.24
N THR A 268 3.44 11.65 9.66
CA THR A 268 3.08 10.89 8.46
C THR A 268 1.86 10.03 8.72
N ARG A 269 1.82 9.25 9.82
CA ARG A 269 0.67 8.37 10.15
C ARG A 269 -0.63 9.15 10.32
N LEU A 270 -0.58 10.32 10.96
CA LEU A 270 -1.75 11.19 11.15
C LEU A 270 -2.25 11.77 9.82
N VAL A 271 -1.34 12.18 8.93
CA VAL A 271 -1.69 12.78 7.62
C VAL A 271 -2.12 11.71 6.59
N THR A 272 -1.44 10.56 6.54
CA THR A 272 -1.73 9.52 5.55
C THR A 272 -2.95 8.68 5.90
N GLY A 273 -3.37 8.65 7.17
CA GLY A 273 -4.56 7.94 7.63
C GLY A 273 -5.78 8.25 6.75
N PRO A 274 -6.25 9.51 6.69
CA PRO A 274 -7.38 9.90 5.84
C PRO A 274 -7.23 9.52 4.36
N ILE A 275 -6.00 9.58 3.80
CA ILE A 275 -5.72 9.21 2.41
C ILE A 275 -6.03 7.74 2.18
N VAL A 276 -5.55 6.86 3.05
CA VAL A 276 -5.79 5.41 2.96
C VAL A 276 -7.27 5.09 3.17
N LEU A 277 -7.93 5.79 4.09
CA LEU A 277 -9.34 5.57 4.42
C LEU A 277 -10.29 5.94 3.27
N ILE A 278 -9.96 6.98 2.51
CA ILE A 278 -10.92 7.63 1.59
C ILE A 278 -10.43 7.56 0.14
N ALA A 279 -9.19 7.98 -0.13
CA ALA A 279 -8.70 8.09 -1.50
C ALA A 279 -8.39 6.73 -2.13
N THR A 280 -7.86 5.77 -1.36
CA THR A 280 -7.54 4.42 -1.86
C THR A 280 -8.78 3.64 -2.33
N PRO A 281 -9.88 3.53 -1.55
CA PRO A 281 -11.10 2.90 -2.04
C PRO A 281 -11.67 3.55 -3.30
N LEU A 282 -11.60 4.88 -3.40
CA LEU A 282 -12.06 5.62 -4.58
C LEU A 282 -11.19 5.35 -5.82
N SER A 283 -9.89 5.09 -5.64
CA SER A 283 -9.03 4.59 -6.73
C SER A 283 -9.51 3.25 -7.28
N ASN A 284 -9.96 2.34 -6.42
CA ASN A 284 -10.50 1.05 -6.86
C ASN A 284 -11.80 1.23 -7.66
N VAL A 285 -12.65 2.20 -7.26
CA VAL A 285 -13.86 2.55 -8.01
C VAL A 285 -13.50 3.11 -9.38
N PHE A 286 -12.52 4.02 -9.48
CA PHE A 286 -12.04 4.53 -10.75
C PHE A 286 -11.59 3.41 -11.69
N VAL A 287 -10.72 2.52 -11.20
CA VAL A 287 -10.20 1.38 -11.97
C VAL A 287 -11.33 0.44 -12.40
N ALA A 288 -12.29 0.15 -11.51
CA ALA A 288 -13.43 -0.70 -11.83
C ALA A 288 -14.30 -0.08 -12.94
N GLU A 289 -14.50 1.23 -12.92
CA GLU A 289 -15.31 1.93 -13.92
C GLU A 289 -14.59 2.07 -15.26
N ALA A 290 -13.28 2.35 -15.23
CA ALA A 290 -12.41 2.36 -16.41
C ALA A 290 -12.36 0.99 -17.13
N ASN A 291 -12.50 -0.11 -16.38
CA ASN A 291 -12.54 -1.46 -16.95
C ASN A 291 -13.90 -1.81 -17.59
N LYS A 292 -15.00 -1.15 -17.19
CA LYS A 292 -16.33 -1.38 -17.79
C LYS A 292 -16.51 -0.62 -19.10
N SER A 293 -15.89 0.55 -19.21
CA SER A 293 -16.05 1.44 -20.36
C SER A 293 -14.71 2.01 -20.77
N SER A 294 -14.33 1.78 -22.02
CA SER A 294 -13.15 2.39 -22.65
C SER A 294 -13.42 3.82 -23.14
N ASP A 295 -14.62 4.37 -22.90
CA ASP A 295 -14.94 5.75 -23.27
C ASP A 295 -14.17 6.74 -22.35
N ARG A 296 -13.25 7.48 -22.97
CA ARG A 296 -12.44 8.48 -22.29
C ARG A 296 -13.25 9.64 -21.73
N ARG A 297 -14.37 10.01 -22.37
CA ARG A 297 -15.23 11.08 -21.87
C ARG A 297 -15.90 10.67 -20.57
N HIS A 298 -16.38 9.43 -20.51
CA HIS A 298 -16.87 8.82 -19.27
C HIS A 298 -15.79 8.76 -18.21
N MET A 299 -14.61 8.23 -18.52
CA MET A 299 -13.48 8.15 -17.58
C MET A 299 -13.08 9.54 -17.04
N LEU A 300 -13.06 10.57 -17.88
CA LEU A 300 -12.78 11.95 -17.45
C LEU A 300 -13.89 12.50 -16.54
N GLY A 301 -15.16 12.20 -16.83
CA GLY A 301 -16.30 12.55 -15.98
C GLY A 301 -16.19 11.91 -14.59
N VAL A 302 -15.89 10.61 -14.54
CA VAL A 302 -15.65 9.85 -13.30
C VAL A 302 -14.46 10.44 -12.54
N ALA A 303 -13.34 10.69 -13.23
CA ALA A 303 -12.15 11.30 -12.64
C ALA A 303 -12.49 12.65 -11.97
N ARG A 304 -13.23 13.54 -12.64
CA ARG A 304 -13.65 14.83 -12.08
C ARG A 304 -14.57 14.66 -10.87
N GLY A 305 -15.55 13.77 -10.94
CA GLY A 305 -16.45 13.48 -9.82
C GLY A 305 -15.69 12.96 -8.59
N LEU A 306 -14.73 12.05 -8.80
CA LEU A 306 -13.88 11.54 -7.73
C LEU A 306 -12.95 12.60 -7.16
N LEU A 307 -12.41 13.51 -7.98
CA LEU A 307 -11.60 14.62 -7.50
C LEU A 307 -12.40 15.56 -6.59
N ILE A 308 -13.66 15.88 -6.94
CA ILE A 308 -14.54 16.69 -6.09
C ILE A 308 -14.80 15.98 -4.76
N LEU A 309 -15.12 14.67 -4.82
CA LEU A 309 -15.39 13.86 -3.64
C LEU A 309 -14.16 13.78 -2.72
N VAL A 310 -12.98 13.50 -3.27
CA VAL A 310 -11.71 13.44 -2.52
C VAL A 310 -11.32 14.81 -1.98
N THR A 311 -11.61 15.89 -2.70
CA THR A 311 -11.38 17.25 -2.20
C THR A 311 -12.13 17.47 -0.90
N GLY A 312 -13.44 17.20 -0.89
CA GLY A 312 -14.29 17.39 0.28
C GLY A 312 -14.01 16.41 1.42
N LEU A 313 -13.80 15.13 1.09
CA LEU A 313 -13.72 14.07 2.10
C LEU A 313 -12.31 13.81 2.62
N ALA A 314 -11.25 14.08 1.85
CA ALA A 314 -9.88 13.79 2.24
C ALA A 314 -8.98 15.02 2.23
N ALA A 315 -8.88 15.75 1.11
CA ALA A 315 -7.90 16.82 0.96
C ALA A 315 -8.17 17.99 1.93
N LEU A 316 -9.42 18.47 2.02
CA LEU A 316 -9.78 19.55 2.94
C LEU A 316 -9.64 19.13 4.42
N PRO A 317 -10.10 17.94 4.86
CA PRO A 317 -9.83 17.45 6.22
C PRO A 317 -8.34 17.34 6.55
N ILE A 318 -7.50 16.88 5.61
CA ILE A 318 -6.05 16.81 5.81
C ILE A 318 -5.45 18.22 5.98
N LEU A 319 -5.83 19.18 5.12
CA LEU A 319 -5.39 20.56 5.25
C LEU A 319 -5.84 21.18 6.58
N ALA A 320 -7.10 20.99 6.95
CA ALA A 320 -7.64 21.47 8.21
C ALA A 320 -6.87 20.88 9.40
N LEU A 321 -6.59 19.57 9.38
CA LEU A 321 -5.82 18.89 10.41
C LEU A 321 -4.37 19.40 10.49
N GLY A 322 -3.73 19.67 9.36
CA GLY A 322 -2.38 20.25 9.32
C GLY A 322 -2.31 21.68 9.82
N LEU A 323 -3.23 22.54 9.37
CA LEU A 323 -3.29 23.94 9.81
C LEU A 323 -3.71 24.07 11.28
N ALA A 324 -4.53 23.15 11.78
CA ALA A 324 -4.88 23.06 13.19
C ALA A 324 -3.80 22.36 14.03
N ALA A 325 -2.77 21.75 13.44
CA ALA A 325 -1.77 20.95 14.14
C ALA A 325 -1.08 21.71 15.30
N PRO A 326 -0.71 23.01 15.19
CA PRO A 326 -0.14 23.76 16.31
C PRO A 326 -1.04 23.81 17.55
N TYR A 327 -2.36 23.79 17.37
CA TYR A 327 -3.35 23.82 18.45
C TYR A 327 -3.74 22.42 18.95
N LEU A 328 -3.58 21.39 18.12
CA LEU A 328 -3.99 20.02 18.43
C LEU A 328 -2.87 19.16 19.03
N VAL A 329 -1.63 19.37 18.61
CA VAL A 329 -0.51 18.49 18.95
C VAL A 329 -0.18 18.54 20.45
N VAL A 330 -0.08 19.72 21.05
CA VAL A 330 0.28 19.83 22.47
C VAL A 330 -0.79 19.21 23.38
N PRO A 331 -2.10 19.50 23.23
CA PRO A 331 -3.12 18.85 24.06
C PRO A 331 -3.21 17.33 23.87
N LEU A 332 -3.06 16.84 22.63
CA LEU A 332 -3.25 15.42 22.31
C LEU A 332 -2.01 14.57 22.60
N LEU A 333 -0.84 15.03 22.16
CA LEU A 333 0.41 14.27 22.17
C LEU A 333 1.34 14.71 23.32
N GLY A 334 1.28 15.98 23.74
CA GLY A 334 2.15 16.57 24.76
C GLY A 334 3.19 17.55 24.19
N GLU A 335 3.86 18.31 25.06
CA GLU A 335 4.80 19.37 24.68
C GLU A 335 6.04 18.87 23.93
N THR A 336 6.51 17.66 24.26
CA THR A 336 7.66 17.03 23.58
C THR A 336 7.41 16.83 22.08
N TRP A 337 6.14 16.85 21.64
CA TRP A 337 5.75 16.61 20.25
C TRP A 337 5.60 17.90 19.43
N ILE A 338 5.91 19.09 19.95
CA ILE A 338 5.83 20.37 19.20
C ILE A 338 6.44 20.29 17.79
N PRO A 339 7.63 19.70 17.56
CA PRO A 339 8.18 19.59 16.20
C PRO A 339 7.28 18.84 15.21
N THR A 340 6.47 17.89 15.71
CA THR A 340 5.47 17.15 14.93
C THR A 340 4.41 18.09 14.37
N SER A 341 4.02 19.14 15.10
CA SER A 341 3.03 20.11 14.60
C SER A 341 3.50 20.83 13.34
N HIS A 342 4.77 21.24 13.32
CA HIS A 342 5.38 21.88 12.15
C HIS A 342 5.52 20.91 10.99
N ILE A 343 5.91 19.66 11.25
CA ILE A 343 6.03 18.63 10.21
C ILE A 343 4.65 18.26 9.66
N MET A 344 3.62 18.12 10.50
CA MET A 344 2.24 17.87 10.08
C MET A 344 1.72 19.00 9.18
N THR A 345 2.02 20.26 9.52
CA THR A 345 1.63 21.41 8.69
C THR A 345 2.24 21.30 7.30
N ALA A 346 3.55 21.01 7.19
CA ALA A 346 4.22 20.81 5.91
C ALA A 346 3.65 19.63 5.11
N LEU A 347 3.48 18.48 5.78
CA LEU A 347 2.98 17.26 5.17
C LEU A 347 1.50 17.36 4.78
N ALA A 348 0.70 18.21 5.40
CA ALA A 348 -0.72 18.35 5.07
C ALA A 348 -0.93 18.91 3.66
N PHE A 349 -0.13 19.89 3.23
CA PHE A 349 -0.19 20.38 1.84
C PHE A 349 0.18 19.27 0.84
N MET A 350 1.27 18.56 1.11
CA MET A 350 1.67 17.40 0.32
C MET A 350 0.59 16.32 0.31
N GLY A 351 0.02 16.00 1.48
CA GLY A 351 -0.99 14.96 1.69
C GLY A 351 -2.32 15.28 1.03
N ALA A 352 -2.72 16.55 0.99
CA ALA A 352 -3.92 17.00 0.29
C ALA A 352 -3.79 16.77 -1.22
N VAL A 353 -2.66 17.15 -1.81
CA VAL A 353 -2.39 16.89 -3.24
C VAL A 353 -2.20 15.40 -3.51
N GLN A 354 -1.56 14.67 -2.59
CA GLN A 354 -1.47 13.21 -2.65
C GLN A 354 -2.85 12.57 -2.70
N ALA A 355 -3.77 12.98 -1.83
CA ALA A 355 -5.14 12.46 -1.81
C ALA A 355 -5.80 12.60 -3.18
N LEU A 356 -5.71 13.80 -3.80
CA LEU A 356 -6.23 14.06 -5.15
C LEU A 356 -5.55 13.21 -6.22
N SER A 357 -4.26 12.95 -6.06
CA SER A 357 -3.50 12.13 -7.00
C SER A 357 -3.81 10.63 -6.92
N THR A 358 -4.27 10.13 -5.76
CA THR A 358 -4.44 8.69 -5.51
C THR A 358 -5.46 8.02 -6.45
N PRO A 359 -6.69 8.54 -6.65
CA PRO A 359 -7.66 7.90 -7.55
C PRO A 359 -7.21 7.80 -9.00
N LEU A 360 -6.27 8.67 -9.41
CA LEU A 360 -5.79 8.79 -10.78
C LEU A 360 -4.40 8.17 -10.97
N SER A 361 -3.88 7.45 -9.97
CA SER A 361 -2.52 6.87 -10.01
C SER A 361 -2.38 5.81 -11.10
N GLU A 362 -3.45 5.07 -11.39
CA GLU A 362 -3.44 3.98 -12.36
C GLU A 362 -3.78 4.43 -13.79
N VAL A 363 -4.13 5.69 -14.01
CA VAL A 363 -4.45 6.22 -15.36
C VAL A 363 -3.34 5.94 -16.39
N PRO A 364 -2.06 6.24 -16.11
CA PRO A 364 -1.00 5.93 -17.08
C PRO A 364 -0.89 4.44 -17.37
N ALA A 365 -1.08 3.57 -16.37
CA ALA A 365 -1.04 2.12 -16.56
C ALA A 365 -2.24 1.62 -17.40
N LEU A 366 -3.45 2.10 -17.09
CA LEU A 366 -4.68 1.78 -17.84
C LEU A 366 -4.60 2.20 -19.31
N LEU A 367 -3.96 3.35 -19.58
CA LEU A 367 -3.76 3.86 -20.94
C LEU A 367 -2.49 3.32 -21.61
N ARG A 368 -1.80 2.35 -20.99
CA ARG A 368 -0.54 1.74 -21.47
C ARG A 368 0.58 2.76 -21.72
N ARG A 369 0.63 3.83 -20.91
CA ARG A 369 1.62 4.90 -20.88
C ARG A 369 2.55 4.76 -19.67
N GLN A 370 3.17 3.58 -19.50
CA GLN A 370 4.03 3.28 -18.36
C GLN A 370 5.28 4.17 -18.31
N GLU A 371 5.75 4.64 -19.46
CA GLU A 371 6.83 5.61 -19.61
C GLU A 371 6.53 6.93 -18.87
N VAL A 372 5.28 7.39 -18.91
CA VAL A 372 4.86 8.61 -18.21
C VAL A 372 4.90 8.39 -16.70
N ARG A 373 4.45 7.23 -16.22
CA ARG A 373 4.51 6.87 -14.80
C ARG A 373 5.95 6.86 -14.30
N LEU A 374 6.86 6.25 -15.05
CA LEU A 374 8.28 6.18 -14.70
C LEU A 374 8.90 7.57 -14.57
N VAL A 375 8.71 8.44 -15.57
CA VAL A 375 9.25 9.82 -15.55
C VAL A 375 8.73 10.60 -14.33
N ILE A 376 7.44 10.47 -14.01
CA ILE A 376 6.82 11.16 -12.88
C ILE A 376 7.34 10.62 -11.54
N ASP A 377 7.47 9.31 -11.41
CA ASP A 377 8.02 8.68 -10.20
C ASP A 377 9.49 9.06 -10.00
N THR A 378 10.31 9.09 -11.06
CA THR A 378 11.69 9.56 -11.01
C THR A 378 11.78 11.05 -10.67
N ALA A 379 10.94 11.90 -11.27
CA ALA A 379 10.90 13.33 -10.96
C ALA A 379 10.54 13.56 -9.48
N ARG A 380 9.50 12.87 -8.97
CA ARG A 380 9.12 12.93 -7.56
C ARG A 380 10.25 12.45 -6.65
N MET A 381 10.95 11.38 -7.02
CA MET A 381 12.09 10.87 -6.28
C MET A 381 13.18 11.94 -6.12
N VAL A 382 13.56 12.60 -7.21
CA VAL A 382 14.55 13.69 -7.19
C VAL A 382 14.07 14.87 -6.35
N LEU A 383 12.80 15.26 -6.48
CA LEU A 383 12.22 16.39 -5.74
C LEU A 383 12.11 16.12 -4.24
N VAL A 384 11.94 14.87 -3.81
CA VAL A 384 11.87 14.49 -2.39
C VAL A 384 13.27 14.33 -1.80
N PHE A 385 14.15 13.57 -2.47
CA PHE A 385 15.48 13.26 -1.92
C PHE A 385 16.51 14.38 -2.14
N GLY A 386 16.36 15.18 -3.19
CA GLY A 386 17.27 16.29 -3.51
C GLY A 386 17.44 17.27 -2.35
N PRO A 387 16.35 17.90 -1.85
CA PRO A 387 16.42 18.81 -0.70
C PRO A 387 16.93 18.12 0.56
N LEU A 388 16.59 16.85 0.74
CA LEU A 388 16.97 16.09 1.93
C LEU A 388 18.48 15.82 1.99
N LEU A 389 19.07 15.39 0.88
CA LEU A 389 20.52 15.15 0.77
C LEU A 389 21.31 16.45 0.73
N ALA A 390 20.83 17.47 0.01
CA ALA A 390 21.49 18.77 -0.07
C ALA A 390 21.46 19.50 1.28
N GLY A 391 20.29 19.54 1.93
CA GLY A 391 20.11 20.17 3.23
C GLY A 391 20.89 19.49 4.35
N ALA A 392 20.95 18.16 4.35
CA ALA A 392 21.77 17.42 5.31
C ALA A 392 23.28 17.73 5.15
N LYS A 393 23.80 17.79 3.90
CA LYS A 393 25.20 18.14 3.64
C LYS A 393 25.53 19.60 3.96
N ALA A 394 24.58 20.51 3.72
CA ALA A 394 24.75 21.95 3.97
C ALA A 394 24.50 22.34 5.43
N GLY A 395 24.08 21.42 6.30
CA GLY A 395 23.80 21.69 7.71
C GLY A 395 22.55 22.56 7.93
N TRP A 396 21.56 22.48 7.03
CA TRP A 396 20.30 23.22 7.18
C TRP A 396 19.49 22.71 8.37
N LYS A 397 18.60 23.55 8.91
CA LYS A 397 17.72 23.15 10.01
C LYS A 397 16.84 21.98 9.55
N PRO A 398 16.67 20.92 10.36
CA PRO A 398 15.91 19.73 9.95
C PRO A 398 14.49 20.04 9.49
N ILE A 399 13.83 21.03 10.13
CA ILE A 399 12.47 21.41 9.80
C ILE A 399 12.39 22.00 8.38
N ASP A 400 13.30 22.91 8.01
CA ASP A 400 13.32 23.55 6.69
C ASP A 400 13.55 22.51 5.59
N VAL A 401 14.41 21.53 5.86
CA VAL A 401 14.65 20.39 4.96
C VAL A 401 13.38 19.57 4.75
N ILE A 402 12.63 19.28 5.82
CA ILE A 402 11.36 18.55 5.74
C ILE A 402 10.29 19.37 4.98
N TYR A 403 10.25 20.70 5.15
CA TYR A 403 9.36 21.57 4.36
C TYR A 403 9.70 21.50 2.87
N LEU A 404 10.97 21.62 2.50
CA LEU A 404 11.39 21.52 1.09
C LEU A 404 11.10 20.13 0.50
N MET A 405 11.32 19.07 1.28
CA MET A 405 10.94 17.71 0.91
C MET A 405 9.43 17.60 0.67
N ALA A 406 8.59 18.17 1.55
CA ALA A 406 7.15 18.15 1.41
C ALA A 406 6.67 18.94 0.18
N VAL A 407 7.28 20.10 -0.09
CA VAL A 407 7.01 20.89 -1.31
C VAL A 407 7.39 20.11 -2.57
N GLY A 408 8.55 19.45 -2.57
CA GLY A 408 8.97 18.58 -3.68
C GLY A 408 8.02 17.41 -3.90
N GLY A 409 7.57 16.77 -2.81
CA GLY A 409 6.56 15.72 -2.86
C GLY A 409 5.21 16.21 -3.39
N MET A 410 4.76 17.38 -2.95
CA MET A 410 3.54 18.04 -3.41
C MET A 410 3.60 18.31 -4.92
N ALA A 411 4.71 18.88 -5.41
CA ALA A 411 4.92 19.10 -6.83
C ALA A 411 4.88 17.78 -7.63
N GLY A 412 5.51 16.72 -7.13
CA GLY A 412 5.46 15.39 -7.75
C GLY A 412 4.04 14.83 -7.87
N PHE A 413 3.22 14.95 -6.83
CA PHE A 413 1.81 14.53 -6.89
C PHE A 413 0.94 15.42 -7.78
N ALA A 414 1.21 16.73 -7.82
CA ALA A 414 0.53 17.65 -8.72
C ALA A 414 0.83 17.32 -10.18
N ILE A 415 2.11 17.08 -10.52
CA ILE A 415 2.55 16.65 -11.86
C ILE A 415 1.84 15.35 -12.25
N ARG A 416 1.75 14.38 -11.33
CA ARG A 416 1.04 13.12 -11.57
C ARG A 416 -0.42 13.35 -11.91
N THR A 417 -1.13 14.12 -11.09
CA THR A 417 -2.55 14.43 -11.28
C THR A 417 -2.78 15.15 -12.60
N ALA A 418 -1.96 16.16 -12.91
CA ALA A 418 -2.03 16.91 -14.15
C ALA A 418 -1.76 16.04 -15.38
N ALA A 419 -0.73 15.18 -15.34
CA ALA A 419 -0.43 14.24 -16.41
C ALA A 419 -1.56 13.24 -16.64
N SER A 420 -2.15 12.68 -15.58
CA SER A 420 -3.29 11.78 -15.69
C SER A 420 -4.51 12.46 -16.32
N LEU A 421 -4.85 13.70 -15.90
CA LEU A 421 -5.94 14.47 -16.50
C LEU A 421 -5.66 14.85 -17.97
N TYR A 422 -4.41 15.20 -18.28
CA TYR A 422 -3.99 15.50 -19.64
C TYR A 422 -4.12 14.27 -20.55
N LEU A 423 -3.68 13.09 -20.10
CA LEU A 423 -3.82 11.84 -20.86
C LEU A 423 -5.29 11.47 -21.10
N LEU A 424 -6.18 11.73 -20.14
CA LEU A 424 -7.62 11.52 -20.33
C LEU A 424 -8.23 12.51 -21.32
N LYS A 425 -7.74 13.77 -21.36
CA LYS A 425 -8.27 14.82 -22.25
C LYS A 425 -7.74 14.73 -23.68
N ARG A 426 -6.44 14.49 -23.86
CA ARG A 426 -5.73 14.57 -25.16
C ARG A 426 -6.39 13.74 -26.25
N ASP A 427 -6.92 12.57 -25.90
CA ASP A 427 -7.47 11.66 -26.91
C ASP A 427 -9.02 11.70 -26.96
N ILE A 428 -9.65 12.67 -26.29
CA ILE A 428 -11.05 13.07 -26.57
C ILE A 428 -11.09 14.04 -27.76
N GLU A 429 -9.98 14.73 -28.02
CA GLU A 429 -9.79 15.66 -29.13
C GLU A 429 -8.83 15.04 -30.18
N PRO A 430 -9.28 14.03 -30.97
CA PRO A 430 -9.34 14.27 -32.42
C PRO A 430 -10.40 13.40 -33.13
N ALA A 431 -11.60 13.95 -33.37
CA ALA A 431 -12.55 13.38 -34.35
C ALA A 431 -13.32 14.42 -35.19
N GLN A 432 -13.16 15.73 -34.91
CA GLN A 432 -13.82 16.79 -35.67
C GLN A 432 -12.92 17.54 -36.67
N ALA A 433 -11.60 17.28 -36.70
CA ALA A 433 -10.65 18.03 -37.52
C ALA A 433 -10.09 17.26 -38.76
N THR A 434 -10.53 16.03 -39.02
CA THR A 434 -10.02 15.20 -40.14
C THR A 434 -11.08 14.72 -41.14
N LEU A 435 -12.28 15.31 -41.14
CA LEU A 435 -13.25 15.13 -42.23
C LEU A 435 -13.26 16.34 -43.16
N SER A 436 -12.14 16.59 -43.82
CA SER A 436 -12.11 17.39 -45.06
C SER A 436 -10.84 17.06 -45.85
N SER A 437 -10.86 15.93 -46.55
CA SER A 437 -10.08 15.78 -47.77
C SER A 437 -10.96 15.16 -48.85
N PRO A 438 -11.02 15.76 -50.06
CA PRO A 438 -11.96 15.40 -51.11
C PRO A 438 -11.35 14.34 -52.02
N TYR A 439 -11.77 13.08 -51.89
CA TYR A 439 -11.58 12.09 -52.95
C TYR A 439 -12.88 11.30 -53.17
N PRO A 440 -13.45 11.30 -54.38
CA PRO A 440 -14.70 10.59 -54.65
C PRO A 440 -14.41 9.09 -54.83
N ILE A 441 -14.98 8.26 -53.96
CA ILE A 441 -15.02 6.81 -54.17
C ILE A 441 -16.15 6.52 -55.16
N ALA A 442 -15.76 6.05 -56.35
CA ALA A 442 -16.67 5.61 -57.39
C ALA A 442 -17.53 4.44 -56.91
N ARG A 443 -18.86 4.56 -57.06
CA ARG A 443 -19.82 3.46 -56.95
C ARG A 443 -19.57 2.46 -58.07
N LYS A 444 -19.42 1.18 -57.73
CA LYS A 444 -19.87 0.07 -58.59
C LYS A 444 -21.03 -0.64 -57.91
N GLN A 445 -22.16 -0.64 -58.60
CA GLN A 445 -23.40 -1.34 -58.26
C GLN A 445 -23.31 -2.84 -58.60
N HIS A 446 -24.06 -3.62 -57.82
CA HIS A 446 -24.81 -4.85 -58.14
C HIS A 446 -24.16 -5.95 -58.99
N ASP A 447 -24.11 -7.17 -58.44
CA ASP A 447 -25.23 -8.09 -58.64
C ASP A 447 -25.24 -9.21 -57.57
N GLU A 448 -26.43 -9.44 -57.02
CA GLU A 448 -26.81 -10.63 -56.27
C GLU A 448 -27.19 -11.73 -57.27
N ALA A 449 -26.81 -12.98 -56.99
CA ALA A 449 -27.55 -14.15 -57.46
C ALA A 449 -27.42 -15.29 -56.43
N PRO A 450 -28.43 -16.17 -56.30
CA PRO A 450 -28.76 -16.82 -55.05
C PRO A 450 -28.36 -18.30 -54.98
N VAL A 451 -28.31 -18.77 -53.73
CA VAL A 451 -28.59 -20.13 -53.20
C VAL A 451 -28.75 -21.27 -54.21
N GLU A 452 -27.85 -22.26 -54.11
CA GLU A 452 -28.18 -23.66 -53.83
C GLU A 452 -27.09 -24.30 -52.97
#